data_AF-A0A849ISW7-F1
#
_entry.id   AF-A0A849ISW7-F1
#
_cell.length_a   1.000
_cell.length_b   1.000
_cell.length_c   1.000
_cell.angle_alpha   90.00
_cell.angle_beta   90.00
_cell.angle_gamma   90.00
#
_symmetry.space_group_name_H-M   'P 1'
#
loop_
_entity.id
_entity.type
_entity.pdbx_description
1 polymer ?
#
loop_
_entity_poly.entity_id
_entity_poly.type
_entity_poly.pdbx_seq_one_letter_code
_entity_poly.pdbx_strand_id
1 'polypeptide(L)' 'MVASDGGVFSFGDAAFYGSTGNLQLSSPAISIKSSPDGKGYTIYTQGGQFFNFGDAAAS' A
#
# COMPACT_ATOMS: atom_id res chain seq x y z
N MET A 1 -2.14 -7.83 -2.28
CA MET A 1 -3.55 -7.40 -2.36
C MET A 1 -3.79 -6.31 -1.34
N VAL A 2 -4.67 -5.34 -1.61
CA VAL A 2 -5.08 -4.33 -0.63
C VAL A 2 -6.58 -4.44 -0.37
N ALA A 3 -6.99 -4.33 0.89
CA ALA A 3 -8.39 -4.23 1.30
C ALA A 3 -8.81 -2.76 1.42
N SER A 4 -10.12 -2.50 1.34
CA SER A 4 -10.71 -1.15 1.37
C SER A 4 -10.34 -0.35 2.64
N ASP A 5 -10.13 -1.03 3.75
CA ASP A 5 -9.67 -0.47 5.03
C ASP A 5 -8.16 -0.13 5.06
N GLY A 6 -7.42 -0.47 4.01
CA GLY A 6 -5.98 -0.25 3.93
C GLY A 6 -5.12 -1.43 4.38
N GLY A 7 -5.73 -2.56 4.74
CA GLY A 7 -5.01 -3.80 5.03
C GLY A 7 -4.28 -4.32 3.78
N VAL A 8 -3.03 -4.75 3.93
CA VAL A 8 -2.23 -5.34 2.85
C VAL A 8 -1.95 -6.80 3.15
N PHE A 9 -2.20 -7.66 2.16
CA PHE A 9 -1.96 -9.09 2.22
C PHE A 9 -0.93 -9.48 1.18
N SER A 10 0.18 -10.07 1.65
CA SER A 10 1.23 -10.68 0.83
C SER A 10 0.99 -12.19 0.72
N PHE A 11 1.29 -12.77 -0.44
CA PHE A 11 1.10 -14.19 -0.71
C PHE A 11 2.36 -14.77 -1.34
N GLY A 12 2.61 -16.06 -1.11
CA GLY A 12 3.80 -16.73 -1.63
C GLY A 12 5.09 -16.14 -1.06
N ASP A 13 6.00 -15.76 -1.94
CA ASP A 13 7.31 -15.18 -1.65
C ASP A 13 7.30 -13.63 -1.63
N ALA A 14 6.14 -12.99 -1.82
CA ALA A 14 6.03 -11.54 -1.75
C ALA A 14 6.32 -11.02 -0.34
N ALA A 15 7.28 -10.09 -0.22
CA ALA A 15 7.58 -9.44 1.04
C ALA A 15 6.48 -8.46 1.48
N PHE A 16 6.40 -8.18 2.79
CA PHE A 16 5.48 -7.20 3.36
C PHE A 16 6.26 -5.96 3.81
N TYR A 17 5.93 -4.80 3.23
CA TYR A 17 6.60 -3.52 3.49
C TYR A 17 5.80 -2.57 4.39
N GLY A 18 4.53 -2.88 4.68
CA GLY A 18 3.68 -2.13 5.60
C GLY A 18 2.20 -2.10 5.18
N SER A 19 1.35 -1.42 5.94
CA SER A 19 -0.06 -1.25 5.57
C SER A 19 -0.63 0.01 6.21
N THR A 20 -1.80 0.43 5.74
CA THR A 20 -2.57 1.50 6.40
C THR A 20 -3.72 0.95 7.26
N GLY A 21 -3.81 -0.36 7.47
CA GLY A 21 -4.94 -0.99 8.18
C GLY A 21 -5.08 -0.62 9.67
N ASN A 22 -4.05 -0.03 10.25
CA ASN A 22 -4.02 0.54 11.61
C ASN A 22 -4.10 2.08 11.62
N LEU A 23 -4.38 2.69 10.46
CA LEU A 23 -4.68 4.11 10.33
C LEU A 23 -6.17 4.32 10.11
N GLN A 24 -6.69 5.45 10.58
CA GLN A 24 -8.02 5.89 10.21
C GLN A 24 -7.96 6.58 8.85
N LEU A 25 -8.19 5.81 7.79
CA LEU A 25 -8.24 6.36 6.43
C LEU A 25 -9.41 7.35 6.28
N SER A 26 -9.15 8.50 5.66
CA SER A 26 -10.22 9.45 5.34
C SER A 26 -11.16 8.95 4.23
N SER A 27 -10.70 7.96 3.45
CA SER A 27 -11.43 7.37 2.33
C SER A 27 -10.88 5.97 2.00
N PRO A 28 -11.68 5.09 1.36
CA PRO A 28 -11.28 3.73 1.01
C PRO A 28 -9.97 3.64 0.23
N ALA A 29 -9.15 2.62 0.51
CA ALA A 29 -8.08 2.21 -0.40
C ALA A 29 -8.71 1.58 -1.65
N ILE A 30 -8.26 2.02 -2.83
CA ILE A 30 -8.82 1.60 -4.12
C ILE A 30 -7.81 0.89 -5.02
N SER A 31 -6.51 1.09 -4.79
CA SER A 31 -5.47 0.42 -5.55
C SER A 31 -4.14 0.39 -4.78
N ILE A 32 -3.27 -0.50 -5.24
CA ILE A 32 -1.89 -0.63 -4.79
C ILE A 32 -1.00 -0.82 -6.02
N LYS A 33 0.15 -0.16 -6.05
CA LYS A 33 1.11 -0.26 -7.16
C LYS A 33 2.49 -0.59 -6.60
N SER A 34 3.08 -1.68 -7.10
CA SER A 34 4.47 -2.05 -6.76
C SER A 34 5.47 -1.03 -7.29
N SER A 35 6.55 -0.82 -6.53
CA SER A 35 7.73 -0.11 -7.02
C SER A 35 8.41 -0.88 -8.17
N PRO A 36 9.24 -0.22 -9.00
CA PRO A 36 9.91 -0.87 -10.11
C PRO A 36 10.83 -2.03 -9.72
N ASP A 37 11.45 -1.99 -8.54
CA ASP A 37 12.36 -3.03 -8.07
C ASP A 37 11.66 -4.12 -7.21
N GLY A 38 10.35 -3.97 -6.98
CA GLY A 38 9.54 -4.87 -6.16
C GLY A 38 9.82 -4.79 -4.66
N LYS A 39 10.57 -3.79 -4.20
CA LYS A 39 10.96 -3.59 -2.79
C LYS A 39 10.07 -2.63 -2.03
N GLY A 40 8.88 -2.37 -2.57
CA GLY A 40 7.95 -1.41 -2.01
C GLY A 40 6.69 -1.28 -2.84
N TYR A 41 5.80 -0.42 -2.37
CA TYR A 41 4.57 -0.08 -3.06
C TYR A 41 3.95 1.20 -2.54
N THR A 42 3.07 1.76 -3.37
CA THR A 42 2.19 2.87 -3.03
C THR A 42 0.75 2.39 -2.95
N ILE A 43 0.07 2.67 -1.83
CA ILE A 43 -1.38 2.50 -1.67
C ILE A 43 -2.06 3.81 -2.07
N TYR A 44 -3.10 3.76 -2.90
CA TYR A 44 -3.92 4.91 -3.28
C TYR A 44 -5.31 4.81 -2.69
N THR A 45 -5.83 5.93 -2.20
CA THR A 45 -7.18 6.05 -1.66
C THR A 45 -8.10 6.81 -2.61
N GLN A 46 -9.40 6.59 -2.49
CA GLN A 46 -10.42 7.28 -3.29
C GLN A 46 -10.36 8.81 -3.11
N GLY A 47 -10.00 9.29 -1.93
CA GLY A 47 -9.83 10.72 -1.62
C GLY A 47 -8.52 11.32 -2.15
N GLY A 48 -7.74 10.56 -2.93
CA GLY A 48 -6.51 11.04 -3.58
C GLY A 48 -5.26 10.99 -2.70
N GLN A 49 -5.34 10.51 -1.47
CA GLN A 49 -4.16 10.28 -0.64
C GLN A 49 -3.38 9.05 -1.14
N PHE A 50 -2.06 9.11 -0.99
CA PHE A 50 -1.18 7.99 -1.27
C PHE A 50 -0.24 7.74 -0.08
N PHE A 51 0.08 6.46 0.15
CA PHE A 51 0.95 6.01 1.24
C PHE A 51 2.03 5.10 0.69
N ASN A 52 3.28 5.48 0.91
CA ASN A 52 4.44 4.78 0.38
C ASN A 52 5.06 3.86 1.43
N PHE A 53 5.43 2.66 1.00
CA PHE A 53 6.07 1.63 1.83
C PHE A 53 7.27 1.04 1.10
N GLY A 54 8.31 0.69 1.86
CA GLY A 54 9.56 0.19 1.29
C GLY A 54 10.28 1.27 0.46
N ASP A 55 10.87 0.87 -0.66
CA ASP A 55 11.61 1.78 -1.55
C ASP A 55 10.71 2.80 -2.28
N ALA A 56 9.40 2.57 -2.36
CA ALA A 56 8.44 3.53 -2.89
C ALA A 56 8.41 4.85 -2.10
N ALA A 57 8.91 4.86 -0.84
CA ALA A 57 9.03 6.08 -0.04
C ALA A 57 10.21 6.96 -0.46
N ALA A 58 11.14 6.44 -1.26
CA ALA A 58 12.35 7.13 -1.71
C ALA A 58 12.25 7.61 -3.19
N SER A 59 11.09 7.48 -3.83
CA SER A 59 10.84 7.85 -5.23
C SER A 59 10.17 9.21 -5.41
#